data_AF-A0A1G6ZT91-F1
#
_entry.id   AF-A0A1G6ZT91-F1
#
_cell.length_a   1.000
_cell.length_b   1.000
_cell.length_c   1.000
_cell.angle_alpha   90.00
_cell.angle_beta   90.00
_cell.angle_gamma   90.00
#
_symmetry.space_group_name_H-M   'P 1'
#
loop_
_entity.id
_entity.type
_entity.pdbx_description
1 polymer ?
#
loop_
_entity_poly.entity_id
_entity_poly.type
_entity_poly.pdbx_seq_one_letter_code
_entity_poly.pdbx_strand_id
1 'polypeptide(L)'
;MILNRTTILAAFVTLGLAPAASAQTVPDPRTVVTLPAPVAEAFRAEMRGHMRSLDDVIFELAEGNYDAAAALAEVRWDFGHRMWEAMEEQGMTPEQIARAKQQVQEAMGGPGMMERGMGRGQGAGMGRGMGFGRFMPEAFRMMGQGFHEAGQRFADTARAMGDDPDAAAVSGLLSSLQEVTATCRACHDVFRIVAEGE
;
A
#
# COMPACT_ATOMS: atom_id res chain seq x y z
N MET A 1 26.57 8.64 -81.25
CA MET A 1 25.95 9.84 -80.66
C MET A 1 26.18 9.77 -79.15
N ILE A 2 27.24 10.38 -78.62
CA ILE A 2 27.39 11.81 -78.27
C ILE A 2 26.65 12.17 -76.95
N LEU A 3 27.48 12.50 -75.95
CA LEU A 3 27.28 13.28 -74.71
C LEU A 3 26.41 12.69 -73.57
N ASN A 4 26.97 12.38 -72.41
CA ASN A 4 27.50 13.26 -71.34
C ASN A 4 26.38 13.85 -70.46
N ARG A 5 26.35 13.51 -69.16
CA ARG A 5 26.21 14.45 -68.03
C ARG A 5 26.17 13.75 -66.66
N THR A 6 27.31 13.88 -65.99
CA THR A 6 27.48 14.06 -64.54
C THR A 6 26.28 14.63 -63.80
N THR A 7 25.75 13.92 -62.80
CA THR A 7 25.32 14.52 -61.52
C THR A 7 25.23 13.44 -60.43
N ILE A 8 26.33 13.20 -59.71
CA ILE A 8 26.26 12.56 -58.38
C ILE A 8 25.76 13.65 -57.43
N LEU A 9 24.48 13.62 -57.07
CA LEU A 9 23.99 14.41 -55.94
C LEU A 9 24.55 13.79 -54.66
N ALA A 10 25.62 14.40 -54.14
CA ALA A 10 26.03 14.21 -52.76
C ALA A 10 24.94 14.80 -51.86
N ALA A 11 24.05 13.94 -51.33
CA ALA A 11 23.14 14.32 -50.27
C ALA A 11 23.96 14.56 -48.99
N PHE A 12 24.31 15.83 -48.75
CA PHE A 12 24.79 16.27 -47.44
C PHE A 12 23.63 16.13 -46.45
N VAL A 13 23.63 15.03 -45.70
CA VAL A 13 22.84 14.89 -44.48
C VAL A 13 23.44 15.85 -43.47
N THR A 14 22.93 17.08 -43.43
CA THR A 14 23.16 18.00 -42.32
C THR A 14 22.40 17.47 -41.12
N LEU A 15 23.07 16.67 -40.30
CA LEU A 15 22.60 16.29 -38.97
C LEU A 15 22.53 17.57 -38.14
N GLY A 16 21.36 18.22 -38.15
CA GLY A 16 21.10 19.41 -37.36
C GLY A 16 21.33 19.09 -35.89
N LEU A 17 22.28 19.79 -35.28
CA LEU A 17 22.51 19.77 -33.85
C LEU A 17 21.30 20.42 -33.18
N ALA A 18 20.29 19.62 -32.86
CA ALA A 18 19.15 20.10 -32.09
C ALA A 18 19.66 20.58 -30.73
N PRO A 19 19.30 21.80 -30.29
CA PRO A 19 19.66 22.25 -28.95
C PRO A 19 19.06 21.27 -27.95
N ALA A 20 19.88 20.76 -27.03
CA ALA A 20 19.40 20.00 -25.89
C ALA A 20 18.45 20.91 -25.10
N ALA A 21 17.15 20.67 -25.26
CA ALA A 21 16.14 21.31 -24.43
C ALA A 21 16.53 21.01 -22.98
N SER A 22 16.82 22.06 -22.20
CA SER A 22 17.06 21.92 -20.78
C SER A 22 15.85 21.22 -20.18
N ALA A 23 16.05 19.99 -19.68
CA ALA A 23 15.00 19.28 -18.97
C ALA A 23 14.59 20.15 -17.78
N GLN A 24 13.40 20.73 -17.85
CA GLN A 24 12.84 21.47 -16.72
C GLN A 24 12.52 20.42 -15.65
N THR A 25 13.17 20.53 -14.49
CA THR A 25 12.79 19.76 -13.31
C THR A 25 11.43 20.26 -12.85
N VAL A 26 10.38 19.50 -13.18
CA VAL A 26 9.05 19.73 -12.60
C VAL A 26 9.18 19.53 -11.08
N PRO A 27 8.87 20.54 -10.25
CA PRO A 27 8.91 20.38 -8.80
C PRO A 27 7.97 19.25 -8.38
N ASP A 28 8.43 18.39 -7.48
CA ASP A 28 7.61 17.34 -6.90
C ASP A 28 6.51 17.97 -6.03
N PRO A 29 5.22 17.84 -6.38
CA PRO A 29 4.14 18.51 -5.69
C PRO A 29 3.76 17.84 -4.36
N ARG A 30 4.37 16.69 -4.02
CA ARG A 30 3.99 15.89 -2.86
C ARG A 30 4.37 16.55 -1.54
N THR A 31 3.54 16.33 -0.54
CA THR A 31 3.80 16.75 0.84
C THR A 31 4.95 15.92 1.41
N VAL A 32 5.99 16.60 1.90
CA VAL A 32 7.16 15.97 2.48
C VAL A 32 6.87 15.57 3.93
N VAL A 33 7.06 14.29 4.24
CA VAL A 33 7.00 13.76 5.60
C VAL A 33 8.42 13.38 6.02
N THR A 34 9.02 14.22 6.85
CA THR A 34 10.35 13.98 7.42
C THR A 34 10.23 13.11 8.65
N LEU A 35 10.95 11.98 8.66
CA LEU A 35 10.97 11.01 9.75
C LEU A 35 12.40 10.84 10.28
N PRO A 36 12.59 10.52 11.57
CA PRO A 36 13.90 10.09 12.07
C PRO A 36 14.45 8.97 11.18
N ALA A 37 15.73 9.02 10.83
CA ALA A 37 16.34 8.10 9.86
C ALA A 37 16.00 6.60 10.07
N PRO A 38 16.14 6.00 11.27
CA PRO A 38 15.76 4.60 11.48
C PRO A 38 14.26 4.34 11.33
N VAL A 39 13.41 5.33 11.60
CA VAL A 39 11.95 5.24 11.42
C VAL A 39 11.61 5.28 9.93
N ALA A 40 12.26 6.16 9.15
CA ALA A 40 12.08 6.23 7.71
C ALA A 40 12.48 4.90 7.03
N GLU A 41 13.60 4.32 7.44
CA GLU A 41 14.08 3.03 6.94
C GLU A 41 13.07 1.91 7.24
N ALA A 42 12.66 1.77 8.52
CA ALA A 42 11.69 0.77 8.93
C ALA A 42 10.36 0.95 8.18
N PHE A 43 9.84 2.18 8.09
CA PHE A 43 8.60 2.42 7.38
C PHE A 43 8.70 2.12 5.87
N ARG A 44 9.82 2.43 5.23
CA ARG A 44 10.07 2.03 3.83
C ARG A 44 10.19 0.51 3.68
N ALA A 45 10.73 -0.20 4.66
CA ALA A 45 10.75 -1.67 4.67
C ALA A 45 9.33 -2.27 4.74
N GLU A 46 8.47 -1.65 5.54
CA GLU A 46 7.06 -2.06 5.70
C GLU A 46 6.26 -1.86 4.41
N MET A 47 6.46 -0.73 3.72
CA MET A 47 5.87 -0.51 2.40
C MET A 47 6.27 -1.60 1.39
N ARG A 48 7.53 -2.08 1.43
CA ARG A 48 7.96 -3.23 0.61
C ARG A 48 7.30 -4.53 1.08
N GLY A 49 7.12 -4.69 2.40
CA GLY A 49 6.37 -5.80 3.01
C GLY A 49 4.96 -5.90 2.44
N HIS A 50 4.19 -4.82 2.47
CA HIS A 50 2.82 -4.80 1.94
C HIS A 50 2.75 -5.22 0.46
N MET A 51 3.74 -4.86 -0.35
CA MET A 51 3.80 -5.27 -1.76
C MET A 51 4.09 -6.76 -1.94
N ARG A 52 4.89 -7.37 -1.07
CA ARG A 52 5.08 -8.83 -1.06
C ARG A 52 3.79 -9.54 -0.62
N SER A 53 3.12 -9.03 0.41
CA SER A 53 1.82 -9.57 0.84
C SER A 53 0.77 -9.47 -0.25
N LEU A 54 0.81 -8.44 -1.10
CA LEU A 54 -0.08 -8.32 -2.27
C LEU A 54 0.18 -9.42 -3.29
N ASP A 55 1.45 -9.74 -3.55
CA ASP A 55 1.83 -10.85 -4.43
C ASP A 55 1.34 -12.20 -3.87
N ASP A 56 1.56 -12.45 -2.58
CA ASP A 56 1.09 -13.66 -1.89
C ASP A 56 -0.45 -13.78 -1.92
N VAL A 57 -1.16 -12.67 -1.67
CA VAL A 57 -2.63 -12.65 -1.77
C VAL A 57 -3.09 -12.97 -3.19
N ILE A 58 -2.49 -12.34 -4.21
CA ILE A 58 -2.84 -12.62 -5.62
C ILE A 58 -2.55 -14.07 -5.97
N PHE A 59 -1.47 -14.65 -5.46
CA PHE A 59 -1.14 -16.07 -5.63
C PHE A 59 -2.25 -16.96 -5.06
N GLU A 60 -2.67 -16.75 -3.81
CA GLU A 60 -3.76 -17.55 -3.21
C GLU A 60 -5.10 -17.36 -3.95
N LEU A 61 -5.39 -16.14 -4.42
CA LEU A 61 -6.58 -15.90 -5.25
C LEU A 61 -6.53 -16.66 -6.57
N ALA A 62 -5.37 -16.79 -7.20
CA ALA A 62 -5.20 -17.53 -8.45
C ALA A 62 -5.41 -19.04 -8.25
N GLU A 63 -5.06 -19.56 -7.07
CA GLU A 63 -5.31 -20.96 -6.68
C GLU A 63 -6.76 -21.20 -6.19
N GLY A 64 -7.56 -20.15 -6.06
CA GLY A 64 -8.92 -20.23 -5.49
C GLY A 64 -8.93 -20.41 -3.96
N ASN A 65 -7.80 -20.20 -3.29
CA ASN A 65 -7.63 -20.36 -1.85
C ASN A 65 -8.06 -19.09 -1.10
N TYR A 66 -9.35 -18.76 -1.15
CA TYR A 66 -9.86 -17.51 -0.58
C TYR A 66 -9.66 -17.39 0.94
N ASP A 67 -9.75 -18.50 1.68
CA ASP A 67 -9.43 -18.53 3.12
C ASP A 67 -7.96 -18.19 3.41
N ALA A 68 -7.04 -18.66 2.57
CA ALA A 68 -5.62 -18.35 2.71
C ALA A 68 -5.33 -16.89 2.37
N ALA A 69 -5.95 -16.37 1.31
CA ALA A 69 -5.89 -14.95 0.96
C ALA A 69 -6.44 -14.05 2.08
N ALA A 70 -7.54 -14.45 2.72
CA ALA A 70 -8.11 -13.76 3.87
C ALA A 70 -7.13 -13.74 5.05
N ALA A 71 -6.56 -14.91 5.40
CA ALA A 71 -5.60 -15.02 6.51
C ALA A 71 -4.36 -14.16 6.29
N LEU A 72 -3.82 -14.10 5.07
CA LEU A 72 -2.70 -13.22 4.73
C LEU A 72 -3.05 -11.74 4.94
N ALA A 73 -4.21 -11.31 4.46
CA ALA A 73 -4.66 -9.93 4.62
C ALA A 73 -4.93 -9.57 6.09
N GLU A 74 -5.50 -10.49 6.87
CA GLU A 74 -5.65 -10.33 8.31
C GLU A 74 -4.28 -10.11 8.94
N VAL A 75 -3.32 -11.01 8.75
CA VAL A 75 -2.03 -10.90 9.44
C VAL A 75 -1.25 -9.64 9.00
N ARG A 76 -1.27 -9.33 7.69
CA ARG A 76 -0.29 -8.43 7.09
C ARG A 76 -0.82 -7.05 6.70
N TRP A 77 -2.13 -6.84 6.67
CA TRP A 77 -2.74 -5.54 6.33
C TRP A 77 -3.64 -4.97 7.41
N ASP A 78 -4.20 -5.79 8.29
CA ASP A 78 -5.05 -5.32 9.40
C ASP A 78 -4.30 -4.37 10.35
N PHE A 79 -5.04 -3.66 11.18
CA PHE A 79 -4.48 -2.82 12.22
C PHE A 79 -3.57 -3.63 13.15
N GLY A 80 -2.36 -3.13 13.35
CA GLY A 80 -1.35 -3.80 14.17
C GLY A 80 -0.61 -4.94 13.46
N HIS A 81 -0.70 -5.05 12.12
CA HIS A 81 -0.03 -6.07 11.30
C HIS A 81 1.39 -6.39 11.74
N ARG A 82 2.23 -5.40 12.05
CA ARG A 82 3.60 -5.63 12.54
C ARG A 82 3.69 -6.53 13.77
N MET A 83 2.74 -6.39 14.69
CA MET A 83 2.70 -7.21 15.89
C MET A 83 2.30 -8.64 15.54
N TRP A 84 1.37 -8.80 14.61
CA TRP A 84 0.89 -10.10 14.12
C TRP A 84 1.96 -10.82 13.32
N GLU A 85 2.63 -10.13 12.40
CA GLU A 85 3.79 -10.62 11.65
C GLU A 85 4.93 -11.04 12.58
N ALA A 86 5.25 -10.23 13.60
CA ALA A 86 6.26 -10.60 14.58
C ALA A 86 5.89 -11.86 15.38
N MET A 87 4.60 -12.11 15.62
CA MET A 87 4.12 -13.35 16.25
C MET A 87 4.21 -14.55 15.29
N GLU A 88 3.90 -14.35 14.01
CA GLU A 88 4.06 -15.35 12.94
C GLU A 88 5.54 -15.77 12.81
N GLU A 89 6.46 -14.81 12.78
CA GLU A 89 7.91 -15.05 12.74
C GLU A 89 8.41 -15.82 13.97
N GLN A 90 7.72 -15.70 15.11
CA GLN A 90 8.00 -16.47 16.33
C GLN A 90 7.37 -17.88 16.30
N GLY A 91 6.73 -18.26 15.20
CA GLY A 91 6.18 -19.59 14.98
C GLY A 91 4.72 -19.75 15.41
N MET A 92 3.99 -18.66 15.66
CA MET A 92 2.53 -18.76 15.83
C MET A 92 1.87 -19.08 14.50
N THR A 93 0.91 -20.01 14.52
CA THR A 93 0.10 -20.33 13.34
C THR A 93 -0.92 -19.22 13.06
N PRO A 94 -1.42 -19.09 11.81
CA PRO A 94 -2.48 -18.13 11.47
C PRO A 94 -3.70 -18.23 12.39
N GLU A 95 -4.12 -19.44 12.78
CA GLU A 95 -5.24 -19.65 13.69
C GLU A 95 -4.95 -19.16 15.11
N GLN A 96 -3.70 -19.29 15.57
CA GLN A 96 -3.28 -18.76 16.87
C GLN A 96 -3.29 -17.23 16.85
N ILE A 97 -2.81 -16.63 15.75
CA ILE A 97 -2.85 -15.18 15.55
C ILE A 97 -4.30 -14.67 15.48
N ALA A 98 -5.18 -15.35 14.75
CA ALA A 98 -6.61 -15.00 14.68
C ALA A 98 -7.28 -15.00 16.07
N ARG A 99 -6.97 -16.00 16.91
CA ARG A 99 -7.46 -16.04 18.31
C ARG A 99 -6.87 -14.92 19.15
N ALA A 100 -5.57 -14.64 19.01
CA ALA A 100 -4.91 -13.55 19.73
C ALA A 100 -5.52 -12.19 19.34
N LYS A 101 -5.84 -11.98 18.06
CA LYS A 101 -6.53 -10.79 17.56
C LYS A 101 -7.90 -10.61 18.20
N GLN A 102 -8.73 -11.66 18.24
CA GLN A 102 -10.04 -11.61 18.91
C GLN A 102 -9.90 -11.20 20.37
N GLN A 103 -8.96 -11.80 21.11
CA GLN A 103 -8.70 -11.44 22.52
C GLN A 103 -8.27 -9.98 22.67
N VAL A 104 -7.42 -9.48 21.77
CA VAL A 104 -6.97 -8.08 21.78
C VAL A 104 -8.12 -7.12 21.46
N GLN A 105 -8.98 -7.45 20.49
CA GLN A 105 -10.17 -6.66 20.17
C GLN A 105 -11.16 -6.59 21.33
N GLU A 106 -11.41 -7.73 22.00
CA GLU A 106 -12.24 -7.79 23.20
C GLU A 106 -11.65 -6.95 24.34
N ALA A 107 -10.35 -7.07 24.59
CA ALA A 107 -9.64 -6.31 25.62
C ALA A 107 -9.61 -4.80 25.35
N MET A 108 -9.60 -4.38 24.07
CA MET A 108 -9.65 -2.97 23.66
C MET A 108 -11.08 -2.40 23.59
N GLY A 109 -12.09 -3.13 24.06
CA GLY A 109 -13.46 -2.63 24.23
C GLY A 109 -14.45 -3.07 23.14
N GLY A 110 -14.11 -4.10 22.36
CA GLY A 110 -14.97 -4.66 21.31
C GLY A 110 -15.27 -3.69 20.17
N PRO A 111 -16.09 -4.09 19.17
CA PRO A 111 -16.45 -3.25 18.03
C PRO A 111 -17.14 -1.93 18.41
N GLY A 112 -17.69 -1.82 19.62
CA GLY A 112 -18.50 -0.66 20.07
C GLY A 112 -17.74 0.56 20.60
N MET A 113 -16.43 0.49 20.87
CA MET A 113 -15.66 1.67 21.33
C MET A 113 -15.14 2.55 20.16
N MET A 114 -14.96 1.98 18.96
CA MET A 114 -14.73 2.78 17.74
C MET A 114 -15.99 3.59 17.38
N GLU A 115 -17.17 2.99 17.53
CA GLU A 115 -18.47 3.63 17.26
C GLU A 115 -18.84 4.71 18.29
N ARG A 116 -18.43 4.55 19.55
CA ARG A 116 -18.54 5.60 20.60
C ARG A 116 -17.42 6.65 20.57
N GLY A 117 -16.31 6.38 19.88
CA GLY A 117 -15.17 7.30 19.74
C GLY A 117 -15.31 8.33 18.62
N MET A 118 -16.20 8.10 17.64
CA MET A 118 -16.50 9.04 16.56
C MET A 118 -17.61 10.06 16.92
N GLY A 119 -17.94 10.20 18.21
CA GLY A 119 -18.82 11.25 18.70
C GLY A 119 -18.07 12.56 18.91
N ARG A 120 -18.10 13.47 17.92
CA ARG A 120 -17.77 14.92 18.03
C ARG A 120 -16.79 15.28 19.16
N GLY A 121 -15.56 14.77 19.08
CA GLY A 121 -14.48 15.12 20.00
C GLY A 121 -13.40 15.90 19.26
N GLN A 122 -13.33 17.20 19.50
CA GLN A 122 -12.15 17.99 19.14
C GLN A 122 -10.95 17.46 19.95
N GLY A 123 -10.05 16.75 19.28
CA GLY A 123 -8.64 16.64 19.65
C GLY A 123 -8.22 15.48 20.56
N ALA A 124 -6.94 15.12 20.36
CA ALA A 124 -6.05 14.43 21.30
C ALA A 124 -6.02 12.89 21.31
N GLY A 125 -5.74 12.31 20.15
CA GLY A 125 -4.85 11.16 20.05
C GLY A 125 -3.44 11.57 19.64
N MET A 126 -2.79 12.49 20.36
CA MET A 126 -1.39 12.90 20.11
C MET A 126 -0.48 11.66 20.14
N GLY A 127 -0.17 11.03 19.00
CA GLY A 127 0.97 10.13 18.81
C GLY A 127 1.27 9.09 19.91
N ARG A 128 0.27 8.61 20.66
CA ARG A 128 0.45 7.62 21.75
C ARG A 128 0.21 6.17 21.30
N GLY A 129 0.09 5.93 20.00
CA GLY A 129 0.08 4.56 19.46
C GLY A 129 1.50 3.98 19.45
N MET A 130 1.62 2.66 19.59
CA MET A 130 2.92 1.96 19.54
C MET A 130 3.53 1.87 18.12
N GLY A 131 2.78 2.25 17.08
CA GLY A 131 3.21 2.20 15.68
C GLY A 131 3.85 3.50 15.16
N PHE A 132 4.19 3.51 13.87
CA PHE A 132 4.83 4.67 13.21
C PHE A 132 3.99 5.95 13.23
N GLY A 133 2.67 5.82 13.35
CA GLY A 133 1.74 6.94 13.34
C GLY A 133 2.03 8.03 14.39
N ARG A 134 2.87 7.76 15.40
CA ARG A 134 3.35 8.79 16.35
C ARG A 134 4.30 9.82 15.75
N PHE A 135 4.96 9.49 14.64
CA PHE A 135 5.91 10.36 13.94
C PHE A 135 5.29 11.06 12.74
N MET A 136 4.01 10.80 12.46
CA MET A 136 3.36 11.20 11.20
C MET A 136 2.28 12.25 11.43
N PRO A 137 2.08 13.17 10.46
CA PRO A 137 1.00 14.14 10.54
C PRO A 137 -0.37 13.46 10.43
N GLU A 138 -1.41 14.14 10.89
CA GLU A 138 -2.77 13.58 10.97
C GLU A 138 -3.27 13.07 9.62
N ALA A 139 -3.10 13.85 8.54
CA ALA A 139 -3.52 13.43 7.21
C ALA A 139 -2.86 12.13 6.73
N PHE A 140 -1.59 11.90 7.10
CA PHE A 140 -0.88 10.67 6.78
C PHE A 140 -1.40 9.49 7.61
N ARG A 141 -1.65 9.71 8.91
CA ARG A 141 -2.25 8.70 9.80
C ARG A 141 -3.62 8.25 9.30
N MET A 142 -4.45 9.19 8.86
CA MET A 142 -5.78 8.89 8.30
C MET A 142 -5.71 8.04 7.03
N MET A 143 -4.76 8.31 6.13
CA MET A 143 -4.56 7.44 4.96
C MET A 143 -4.05 6.05 5.34
N GLY A 144 -3.13 5.96 6.30
CA GLY A 144 -2.65 4.68 6.83
C GLY A 144 -3.79 3.85 7.46
N GLN A 145 -4.69 4.50 8.21
CA GLN A 145 -5.89 3.87 8.74
C GLN A 145 -6.80 3.35 7.61
N GLY A 146 -6.98 4.12 6.54
CA GLY A 146 -7.72 3.70 5.36
C GLY A 146 -7.15 2.44 4.68
N PHE A 147 -5.82 2.29 4.66
CA PHE A 147 -5.18 1.06 4.17
C PHE A 147 -5.55 -0.14 5.05
N HIS A 148 -5.44 -0.01 6.37
CA HIS A 148 -5.78 -1.09 7.30
C HIS A 148 -7.25 -1.52 7.18
N GLU A 149 -8.15 -0.54 7.07
CA GLU A 149 -9.57 -0.81 6.87
C GLU A 149 -9.87 -1.46 5.51
N ALA A 150 -9.18 -1.07 4.45
CA ALA A 150 -9.30 -1.73 3.14
C ALA A 150 -8.80 -3.18 3.20
N GLY A 151 -7.69 -3.42 3.91
CA GLY A 151 -7.17 -4.77 4.16
C GLY A 151 -8.18 -5.65 4.91
N GLN A 152 -8.80 -5.12 5.97
CA GLN A 152 -9.84 -5.84 6.71
C GLN A 152 -11.07 -6.13 5.84
N ARG A 153 -11.55 -5.15 5.06
CA ARG A 153 -12.68 -5.36 4.13
C ARG A 153 -12.37 -6.43 3.09
N PHE A 154 -11.15 -6.44 2.55
CA PHE A 154 -10.71 -7.51 1.65
C PHE A 154 -10.74 -8.86 2.35
N ALA A 155 -10.17 -8.97 3.57
CA ALA A 155 -10.16 -10.20 4.34
C ALA A 155 -11.58 -10.73 4.59
N ASP A 156 -12.50 -9.88 5.04
CA ASP A 156 -13.90 -10.25 5.30
C ASP A 156 -14.58 -10.75 4.01
N THR A 157 -14.33 -10.08 2.87
CA THR A 157 -14.87 -10.48 1.57
C THR A 157 -14.31 -11.81 1.12
N ALA A 158 -13.00 -12.03 1.28
CA ALA A 158 -12.32 -13.27 0.93
C ALA A 158 -12.81 -14.44 1.81
N ARG A 159 -13.03 -14.22 3.11
CA ARG A 159 -13.58 -15.22 4.03
C ARG A 159 -15.01 -15.65 3.68
N ALA A 160 -15.77 -14.74 3.09
CA ALA A 160 -17.14 -14.99 2.66
C ALA A 160 -17.23 -15.74 1.32
N MET A 161 -16.09 -15.93 0.64
CA MET A 161 -16.04 -16.74 -0.58
C MET A 161 -16.24 -18.21 -0.22
N GLY A 162 -17.25 -18.84 -0.81
CA GLY A 162 -17.41 -20.30 -0.74
C GLY A 162 -16.57 -21.02 -1.79
N ASP A 163 -16.72 -22.34 -1.87
CA ASP A 163 -15.97 -23.21 -2.80
C ASP A 163 -16.26 -22.93 -4.28
N ASP A 164 -17.46 -22.43 -4.61
CA ASP A 164 -17.91 -22.15 -5.98
C ASP A 164 -18.58 -20.75 -6.03
N PRO A 165 -17.77 -19.68 -5.98
CA PRO A 165 -18.30 -18.33 -5.96
C PRO A 165 -18.83 -17.94 -7.33
N ASP A 166 -20.00 -17.29 -7.35
CA ASP A 166 -20.54 -16.75 -8.58
C ASP A 166 -19.73 -15.51 -9.06
N ALA A 167 -20.03 -15.06 -10.29
CA ALA A 167 -19.34 -13.92 -10.88
C ALA A 167 -19.51 -12.61 -10.08
N ALA A 168 -20.61 -12.46 -9.34
CA ALA A 168 -20.84 -11.28 -8.52
C ALA A 168 -19.95 -11.29 -7.28
N ALA A 169 -19.80 -12.45 -6.61
CA ALA A 169 -18.88 -12.63 -5.50
C ALA A 169 -17.43 -12.37 -5.92
N VAL A 170 -16.98 -12.93 -7.06
CA VAL A 170 -15.65 -12.68 -7.61
C VAL A 170 -15.43 -11.20 -7.91
N SER A 171 -16.42 -10.53 -8.52
CA SER A 171 -16.34 -9.09 -8.81
C SER A 171 -16.25 -8.25 -7.52
N GLY A 172 -16.97 -8.64 -6.49
CA GLY A 172 -16.92 -8.00 -5.16
C GLY A 172 -15.53 -8.14 -4.53
N LEU A 173 -14.95 -9.34 -4.57
CA LEU A 173 -13.60 -9.60 -4.06
C LEU A 173 -12.52 -8.80 -4.79
N LEU A 174 -12.58 -8.75 -6.12
CA LEU A 174 -11.64 -7.95 -6.90
C LEU A 174 -11.81 -6.44 -6.64
N SER A 175 -13.04 -6.00 -6.36
CA SER A 175 -13.32 -4.61 -6.00
C SER A 175 -12.71 -4.27 -4.63
N SER A 176 -12.81 -5.15 -3.62
CA SER A 176 -12.18 -4.91 -2.32
C SER A 176 -10.64 -4.94 -2.41
N LEU A 177 -10.06 -5.80 -3.25
CA LEU A 177 -8.61 -5.78 -3.53
C LEU A 177 -8.18 -4.47 -4.23
N GLN A 178 -9.02 -3.96 -5.12
CA GLN A 178 -8.79 -2.66 -5.77
C GLN A 178 -8.73 -1.52 -4.74
N GLU A 179 -9.55 -1.54 -3.69
CA GLU A 179 -9.50 -0.53 -2.61
C GLU A 179 -8.15 -0.52 -1.89
N VAL A 180 -7.57 -1.70 -1.64
CA VAL A 180 -6.23 -1.83 -1.04
C VAL A 180 -5.19 -1.15 -1.94
N THR A 181 -5.14 -1.51 -3.22
CA THR A 181 -4.16 -0.94 -4.17
C THR A 181 -4.39 0.55 -4.47
N ALA A 182 -5.65 1.01 -4.40
CA ALA A 182 -5.99 2.43 -4.54
C ALA A 182 -5.35 3.28 -3.42
N THR A 183 -5.22 2.73 -2.22
CA THR A 183 -4.56 3.40 -1.10
C THR A 183 -3.06 3.58 -1.34
N CYS A 184 -2.40 2.59 -1.93
CA CYS A 184 -0.99 2.69 -2.33
C CYS A 184 -0.78 3.88 -3.27
N ARG A 185 -1.63 4.00 -4.31
CA ARG A 185 -1.52 5.11 -5.25
C ARG A 185 -1.83 6.45 -4.61
N ALA A 186 -2.92 6.54 -3.84
CA ALA A 186 -3.33 7.79 -3.19
C ALA A 186 -2.23 8.32 -2.26
N CYS A 187 -1.59 7.44 -1.47
CA CYS A 187 -0.48 7.82 -0.63
C CYS A 187 0.72 8.30 -1.45
N HIS A 188 1.07 7.59 -2.53
CA HIS A 188 2.20 7.96 -3.40
C HIS A 188 1.96 9.22 -4.25
N ASP A 189 0.70 9.56 -4.53
CA ASP A 189 0.29 10.77 -5.23
C ASP A 189 0.35 12.01 -4.30
N VAL A 190 0.17 11.82 -2.98
CA VAL A 190 0.08 12.93 -2.02
C VAL A 190 1.35 13.12 -1.20
N PHE A 191 2.03 12.04 -0.80
CA PHE A 191 3.13 12.09 0.16
C PHE A 191 4.45 11.57 -0.42
N ARG A 192 5.54 12.14 0.06
CA ARG A 192 6.87 11.56 -0.05
C ARG A 192 7.55 11.56 1.31
N ILE A 193 8.23 10.48 1.64
CA ILE A 193 8.90 10.31 2.91
C ILE A 193 10.39 10.54 2.73
N VAL A 194 10.98 11.33 3.62
CA VAL A 194 12.41 11.58 3.68
C VAL A 194 12.94 11.25 5.07
N ALA A 195 14.16 10.73 5.13
CA ALA A 195 14.88 10.62 6.38
C ALA A 195 15.41 11.99 6.80
N GLU A 196 15.45 12.27 8.10
CA GLU A 196 16.20 13.42 8.62
C GLU A 196 17.66 13.36 8.13
N GLY A 197 18.10 14.38 7.41
CA GLY A 197 19.44 14.46 6.84
C GLY A 197 19.58 14.00 5.38
N GLU A 198 18.49 13.53 4.75
CA GLU A 198 18.35 13.33 3.29
C GLU A 198 17.88 14.63 2.61
#